data_AF-A0A353B9I1-F1
#
_entry.id   AF-A0A353B9I1-F1
#
_cell.length_a   1.000
_cell.length_b   1.000
_cell.length_c   1.000
_cell.angle_alpha   90.00
_cell.angle_beta   90.00
_cell.angle_gamma   90.00
#
_symmetry.space_group_name_H-M   'P 1'
#
loop_
_entity.id
_entity.type
_entity.pdbx_description
1 polymer ?
#
loop_
_entity_poly.entity_id
_entity_poly.type
_entity_poly.pdbx_seq_one_letter_code
_entity_poly.pdbx_strand_id
1 'polypeptide(L)'
;MTESSEQRTCPECGHLLDSADQLCVECGFHLGLGKRFRRATVELTDLQLGDLDFSESSGRGLPQRESENPFSVPLSRPERASECIQQGDAERVRAVVDGALPFYMTAVLAVCVCFPVLPFLAPLYAVRLIRWWSMRQRFENLRNPNSLSPFVDLELRFQSAGWQYCFSISVGILQIAFVIFAILSRN
;
A
#
# COMPACT_ATOMS: atom_id res chain seq x y z
N MET A 1 24.01 -25.95 42.71
CA MET A 1 23.20 -26.26 41.51
C MET A 1 23.57 -25.25 40.46
N THR A 2 24.55 -25.58 39.62
CA THR A 2 25.01 -24.73 38.51
C THR A 2 24.26 -25.18 37.27
N GLU A 3 23.19 -24.47 36.92
CA GLU A 3 22.56 -24.59 35.61
C GLU A 3 23.57 -24.03 34.58
N SER A 4 24.24 -24.92 33.86
CA SER A 4 25.02 -24.56 32.69
C SER A 4 24.06 -24.13 31.59
N SER A 5 23.86 -22.82 31.44
CA SER A 5 23.17 -22.25 30.29
C SER A 5 23.95 -22.62 29.03
N GLU A 6 23.50 -23.63 28.29
CA GLU A 6 24.01 -23.92 26.94
C GLU A 6 23.76 -22.69 26.06
N GLN A 7 24.83 -21.95 25.78
CA GLN A 7 24.80 -20.83 24.85
C GLN A 7 24.47 -21.37 23.46
N ARG A 8 23.32 -20.97 22.91
CA ARG A 8 22.91 -21.33 21.56
C ARG A 8 23.51 -20.35 20.57
N THR A 9 24.04 -20.85 19.45
CA THR A 9 24.55 -20.01 18.36
C THR A 9 23.64 -20.12 17.15
N CYS A 10 23.50 -19.02 16.41
CA CYS A 10 22.76 -19.01 15.16
C CYS A 10 23.45 -19.91 14.11
N PRO A 11 22.73 -20.86 13.47
CA PRO A 11 23.34 -21.78 12.51
C PRO A 11 23.77 -21.09 11.20
N GLU A 12 23.25 -19.89 10.91
CA GLU A 12 23.51 -19.16 9.67
C GLU A 12 24.66 -18.15 9.77
N CYS A 13 24.83 -17.50 10.91
CA CYS A 13 25.83 -16.43 11.09
C CYS A 13 26.76 -16.63 12.29
N GLY A 14 26.52 -17.65 13.12
CA GLY A 14 27.34 -17.94 14.30
C GLY A 14 27.13 -16.99 15.49
N HIS A 15 26.25 -15.99 15.38
CA HIS A 15 25.96 -15.06 16.47
C HIS A 15 25.40 -15.78 17.71
N LEU A 16 25.80 -15.34 18.91
CA LEU A 16 25.33 -15.88 20.19
C LEU A 16 23.89 -15.44 20.44
N LEU A 17 23.01 -16.39 20.73
CA LEU A 17 21.58 -16.16 20.96
C LEU A 17 21.28 -16.33 22.43
N ASP A 18 20.42 -15.46 22.95
CA ASP A 18 19.86 -15.69 24.28
C ASP A 18 18.88 -16.87 24.22
N SER A 19 18.77 -17.61 25.32
CA SER A 19 18.03 -18.88 25.42
C SER A 19 16.53 -18.76 25.09
N ALA A 20 15.98 -17.55 25.07
CA ALA A 20 14.59 -17.24 24.76
C ALA A 20 14.34 -16.74 23.32
N ASP A 21 15.37 -16.44 22.53
CA ASP A 21 15.19 -15.81 21.22
C ASP A 21 14.78 -16.82 20.15
N GLN A 22 13.70 -16.52 19.41
CA GLN A 22 13.25 -17.32 18.26
C GLN A 22 13.81 -16.83 16.92
N LEU A 23 14.40 -15.63 16.90
CA LEU A 23 14.90 -14.94 15.73
C LEU A 23 16.30 -14.39 15.99
N CYS A 24 17.24 -14.64 15.09
CA CYS A 24 18.55 -14.00 15.11
C CYS A 24 18.44 -12.53 14.70
N VAL A 25 18.86 -11.63 15.60
CA VAL A 25 18.76 -10.18 15.40
C VAL A 25 19.77 -9.67 14.38
N GLU A 26 20.87 -10.37 14.14
CA GLU A 26 21.85 -9.95 13.14
C GLU A 26 21.46 -10.33 11.73
N CYS A 27 21.17 -11.62 11.48
CA CYS A 27 20.92 -12.10 10.11
C CYS A 27 19.43 -12.30 9.77
N GLY A 28 18.52 -12.11 10.72
CA GLY A 28 17.07 -12.31 10.52
C GLY A 28 16.63 -13.77 10.38
N PHE A 29 17.47 -14.72 10.78
CA PHE A 29 17.14 -16.15 10.71
C PHE A 29 16.22 -16.59 11.85
N HIS A 30 15.11 -17.25 11.52
CA HIS A 30 14.16 -17.75 12.52
C HIS A 30 14.45 -19.20 12.88
N LEU A 31 14.83 -19.44 14.14
CA LEU A 31 15.29 -20.74 14.63
C LEU A 31 14.17 -21.80 14.59
N GLY A 32 12.94 -21.43 14.97
CA GLY A 32 11.80 -22.35 14.95
C GLY A 32 11.29 -22.72 13.55
N LEU A 33 11.57 -21.91 12.52
CA LEU A 33 11.07 -22.09 11.16
C LEU A 33 12.15 -22.50 10.16
N GLY A 34 13.42 -22.49 10.57
CA GLY A 34 14.56 -22.90 9.74
C GLY A 34 14.76 -22.05 8.49
N LYS A 35 14.28 -20.80 8.47
CA LYS A 35 14.36 -19.93 7.30
C LYS A 35 14.70 -18.48 7.67
N ARG A 36 15.38 -17.79 6.75
CA ARG A 36 15.64 -16.34 6.86
C ARG A 36 14.37 -15.56 6.56
N PHE A 37 14.00 -14.67 7.47
CA PHE A 37 13.06 -13.62 7.15
C PHE A 37 13.87 -12.45 6.63
N ARG A 38 13.67 -12.08 5.36
CA ARG A 38 14.12 -10.76 4.89
C ARG A 38 13.40 -9.75 5.77
N ARG A 39 14.14 -9.08 6.65
CA ARG A 39 13.69 -7.78 7.14
C ARG A 39 13.41 -6.95 5.90
N ALA A 40 12.15 -6.57 5.69
CA ALA A 40 11.89 -5.32 5.03
C ALA A 40 12.52 -4.28 5.95
N THR A 41 13.73 -3.85 5.61
CA THR A 41 14.41 -2.77 6.30
C THR A 41 13.45 -1.59 6.25
N VAL A 42 12.88 -1.24 7.39
CA VAL A 42 12.29 0.07 7.59
C VAL A 42 13.48 1.02 7.62
N GLU A 43 13.92 1.44 6.43
CA GLU A 43 14.88 2.53 6.27
C GLU A 43 14.18 3.83 6.66
N LEU A 44 14.18 4.08 7.96
CA LEU A 44 14.17 5.43 8.51
C LEU A 44 15.61 5.96 8.43
N THR A 45 16.07 6.25 7.21
CA THR A 45 17.33 6.98 7.01
C THR A 45 17.19 7.97 5.87
N ASP A 46 16.71 9.17 6.23
CA ASP A 46 17.19 10.40 5.61
C ASP A 46 18.72 10.42 5.71
N LEU A 47 19.43 10.23 4.59
CA LEU A 47 20.68 10.92 4.17
C LEU A 47 21.52 10.04 3.21
N GLN A 48 21.68 10.58 2.00
CA GLN A 48 22.73 10.37 0.99
C GLN A 48 23.87 9.37 1.33
N LEU A 49 24.04 8.31 0.52
CA LEU A 49 25.33 8.00 -0.15
C LEU A 49 25.24 6.73 -1.04
N GLY A 50 25.68 6.87 -2.29
CA GLY A 50 26.55 5.88 -2.93
C GLY A 50 25.89 4.77 -3.74
N ASP A 51 26.01 4.90 -5.07
CA ASP A 51 25.97 3.81 -6.05
C ASP A 51 26.68 2.55 -5.54
N LEU A 52 25.95 1.42 -5.48
CA LEU A 52 26.56 0.10 -5.57
C LEU A 52 25.67 -0.84 -6.38
N ASP A 53 26.09 -1.08 -7.61
CA ASP A 53 25.67 -2.17 -8.48
C ASP A 53 25.88 -3.52 -7.78
N PHE A 54 24.79 -4.27 -7.54
CA PHE A 54 24.90 -5.67 -7.10
C PHE A 54 24.53 -6.60 -8.26
N SER A 55 25.60 -7.10 -8.89
CA SER A 55 25.62 -8.12 -9.93
C SER A 55 24.93 -9.42 -9.48
N GLU A 56 24.20 -10.02 -10.42
CA GLU A 56 23.75 -11.40 -10.43
C GLU A 56 24.85 -12.37 -9.98
N SER A 57 24.51 -13.29 -9.06
CA SER A 57 25.26 -14.52 -8.85
C SER A 57 24.33 -15.73 -8.94
N SER A 58 24.40 -16.34 -10.11
CA SER A 58 24.08 -17.72 -10.48
C SER A 58 24.19 -18.74 -9.33
N GLY A 59 23.15 -19.56 -9.15
CA GLY A 59 23.07 -20.63 -8.15
C GLY A 59 22.27 -21.83 -8.63
N ARG A 60 22.97 -22.78 -9.25
CA ARG A 60 22.73 -24.22 -9.48
C ARG A 60 21.31 -24.79 -9.26
N GLY A 61 20.78 -25.33 -10.36
CA GLY A 61 19.58 -26.17 -10.38
C GLY A 61 19.72 -27.48 -9.59
N LEU A 62 18.68 -27.77 -8.82
CA LEU A 62 18.35 -29.10 -8.31
C LEU A 62 17.35 -29.77 -9.27
N PRO A 63 17.46 -31.08 -9.53
CA PRO A 63 16.50 -31.80 -10.35
C PRO A 63 15.14 -31.85 -9.65
N GLN A 64 14.19 -31.09 -10.18
CA GLN A 64 12.81 -31.06 -9.72
C GLN A 64 12.14 -32.38 -10.14
N ARG A 65 11.90 -33.25 -9.17
CA ARG A 65 11.16 -34.50 -9.36
C ARG A 65 9.69 -34.14 -9.54
N GLU A 66 9.24 -34.19 -10.79
CA GLU A 66 7.88 -33.93 -11.23
C GLU A 66 6.95 -35.00 -10.65
N SER A 67 6.29 -34.66 -9.55
CA SER A 67 5.20 -35.44 -8.98
C SER A 67 3.93 -35.02 -9.70
N GLU A 68 3.57 -35.74 -10.77
CA GLU A 68 2.27 -35.64 -11.44
C GLU A 68 1.15 -35.85 -10.42
N ASN A 69 0.49 -34.77 -10.02
CA ASN A 69 -0.72 -34.83 -9.23
C ASN A 69 -1.91 -34.81 -10.21
N PRO A 70 -2.61 -35.94 -10.44
CA PRO A 70 -3.67 -36.06 -11.45
C PRO A 70 -4.94 -35.25 -11.13
N PHE A 71 -4.97 -34.50 -10.02
CA PHE A 71 -6.06 -33.60 -9.64
C PHE A 71 -5.72 -32.11 -9.78
N SER A 72 -4.64 -31.73 -10.46
CA SER A 72 -4.42 -30.33 -10.83
C SER A 72 -5.42 -29.91 -11.92
N VAL A 73 -6.62 -29.54 -11.50
CA VAL A 73 -7.58 -28.81 -12.33
C VAL A 73 -6.87 -27.56 -12.84
N PRO A 74 -6.77 -27.35 -14.16
CA PRO A 74 -6.24 -26.10 -14.68
C PRO A 74 -7.24 -25.00 -14.30
N LEU A 75 -6.99 -24.32 -13.18
CA LEU A 75 -7.52 -22.99 -12.95
C LEU A 75 -6.83 -22.08 -13.98
N SER A 76 -7.31 -22.09 -15.21
CA SER A 76 -7.23 -20.94 -16.11
C SER A 76 -8.11 -19.83 -15.54
N ARG A 77 -7.76 -19.38 -14.33
CA ARG A 77 -8.19 -18.08 -13.81
C ARG A 77 -7.65 -17.08 -14.83
N PRO A 78 -8.49 -16.18 -15.37
CA PRO A 78 -7.99 -15.13 -16.24
C PRO A 78 -6.93 -14.39 -15.43
N GLU A 79 -5.68 -14.65 -15.80
CA GLU A 79 -4.49 -13.99 -15.30
C GLU A 79 -4.57 -12.58 -15.85
N ARG A 80 -5.48 -11.78 -15.28
CA ARG A 80 -5.26 -10.35 -15.15
C ARG A 80 -4.01 -10.28 -14.30
N ALA A 81 -2.86 -10.35 -14.96
CA ALA A 81 -1.57 -10.12 -14.34
C ALA A 81 -1.75 -8.80 -13.61
N SER A 82 -1.87 -8.87 -12.28
CA SER A 82 -2.04 -7.70 -11.46
C SER A 82 -0.78 -6.88 -11.67
N GLU A 83 -0.94 -5.84 -12.48
CA GLU A 83 0.13 -4.97 -12.95
C GLU A 83 0.76 -4.37 -11.68
N CYS A 84 1.93 -4.89 -11.30
CA CYS A 84 2.66 -4.35 -10.17
C CYS A 84 2.96 -2.90 -10.50
N ILE A 85 2.75 -2.01 -9.52
CA ILE A 85 2.95 -0.57 -9.69
C ILE A 85 4.39 -0.35 -10.17
N GLN A 86 4.54 0.09 -11.41
CA GLN A 86 5.82 0.54 -11.92
C GLN A 86 6.12 1.94 -11.37
N GLN A 87 7.39 2.32 -11.36
CA GLN A 87 7.83 3.61 -10.82
C GLN A 87 7.12 4.81 -11.47
N GLY A 88 6.80 4.73 -12.77
CA GLY A 88 6.03 5.76 -13.48
C GLY A 88 4.55 5.86 -13.06
N ASP A 89 3.96 4.76 -12.57
CA ASP A 89 2.59 4.78 -12.03
C ASP A 89 2.56 5.28 -10.59
N ALA A 90 3.63 5.02 -9.81
CA ALA A 90 3.76 5.53 -8.45
C ALA A 90 3.68 7.07 -8.40
N GLU A 91 4.32 7.77 -9.35
CA GLU A 91 4.24 9.23 -9.45
C GLU A 91 2.81 9.73 -9.74
N ARG A 92 2.09 9.02 -10.61
CA ARG A 92 0.69 9.36 -10.94
C ARG A 92 -0.23 9.17 -9.73
N VAL A 93 -0.04 8.08 -8.99
CA VAL A 93 -0.78 7.81 -7.75
C VAL A 93 -0.45 8.88 -6.72
N ARG A 94 0.83 9.23 -6.56
CA ARG A 94 1.27 10.29 -5.64
C ARG A 94 0.63 11.64 -5.96
N ALA A 95 0.56 12.04 -7.22
CA ALA A 95 -0.11 13.27 -7.63
C ALA A 95 -1.61 13.30 -7.27
N VAL A 96 -2.30 12.15 -7.30
CA VAL A 96 -3.71 12.07 -6.88
C VAL A 96 -3.86 12.14 -5.36
N VAL A 97 -2.93 11.52 -4.62
CA VAL A 97 -2.89 11.55 -3.16
C VAL A 97 -2.60 12.96 -2.65
N ASP A 98 -1.56 13.61 -3.17
CA ASP A 98 -1.17 14.96 -2.76
C ASP A 98 -2.26 16.00 -3.10
N GLY A 99 -3.05 15.75 -4.15
CA GLY A 99 -4.19 16.57 -4.52
C GLY A 99 -5.45 16.39 -3.63
N ALA A 100 -5.51 15.36 -2.79
CA ALA A 100 -6.71 15.02 -2.02
C ALA A 100 -6.94 15.96 -0.82
N LEU A 101 -5.87 16.29 -0.08
CA LEU A 101 -5.94 17.19 1.08
C LEU A 101 -6.40 18.62 0.73
N PRO A 102 -5.77 19.35 -0.23
CA PRO A 102 -6.22 20.70 -0.57
C PRO A 102 -7.65 20.71 -1.10
N PHE A 103 -8.06 19.63 -1.75
CA PHE A 103 -9.42 19.46 -2.25
C PHE A 103 -10.44 19.25 -1.12
N TYR A 104 -10.13 18.43 -0.13
CA TYR A 104 -10.93 18.29 1.09
C TYR A 104 -11.06 19.64 1.82
N MET A 105 -9.95 20.36 2.00
CA MET A 105 -9.97 21.69 2.64
C MET A 105 -10.80 22.70 1.83
N THR A 106 -10.76 22.63 0.50
CA THR A 106 -11.61 23.45 -0.37
C THR A 106 -13.10 23.13 -0.17
N ALA A 107 -13.47 21.86 -0.06
CA ALA A 107 -14.84 21.45 0.21
C ALA A 107 -15.31 21.95 1.59
N VAL A 108 -14.49 21.80 2.63
CA VAL A 108 -14.78 22.31 3.99
C VAL A 108 -14.94 23.83 3.98
N LEU A 109 -14.01 24.56 3.35
CA LEU A 109 -14.10 26.02 3.23
C LEU A 109 -15.34 26.46 2.45
N ALA A 110 -15.71 25.73 1.39
CA ALA A 110 -16.90 26.03 0.61
C ALA A 110 -18.19 25.85 1.43
N VAL A 111 -18.25 24.85 2.32
CA VAL A 111 -19.32 24.70 3.31
C VAL A 111 -19.35 25.86 4.29
N CYS A 112 -18.19 26.27 4.81
CA CYS A 112 -18.11 27.31 5.84
C CYS A 112 -18.35 28.73 5.32
N VAL A 113 -17.88 29.06 4.13
CA VAL A 113 -17.77 30.46 3.66
C VAL A 113 -18.58 30.75 2.39
N CYS A 114 -18.81 29.77 1.50
CA CYS A 114 -19.19 30.04 0.12
C CYS A 114 -20.20 29.04 -0.49
N PHE A 115 -21.44 29.04 -0.01
CA PHE A 115 -22.53 28.18 -0.51
C PHE A 115 -22.76 28.19 -2.05
N PRO A 116 -22.65 29.33 -2.78
CA PRO A 116 -22.99 29.33 -4.22
C PRO A 116 -21.88 28.86 -5.17
N VAL A 117 -20.64 28.67 -4.70
CA VAL A 117 -19.49 28.34 -5.59
C VAL A 117 -19.41 26.84 -5.89
N LEU A 118 -19.91 26.00 -4.99
CA LEU A 118 -19.88 24.55 -5.10
C LEU A 118 -20.48 23.93 -6.37
N PRO A 119 -21.66 24.35 -6.90
CA PRO A 119 -22.20 23.77 -8.12
C PRO A 119 -21.25 23.93 -9.32
N PHE A 120 -20.46 25.02 -9.37
CA PHE A 120 -19.47 25.22 -10.42
C PHE A 120 -18.26 24.31 -10.28
N LEU A 121 -17.94 23.88 -9.06
CA LEU A 121 -16.84 22.96 -8.81
C LEU A 121 -17.26 21.48 -8.99
N ALA A 122 -18.55 21.16 -8.95
CA ALA A 122 -19.07 19.78 -9.02
C ALA A 122 -18.49 18.93 -10.19
N PRO A 123 -18.33 19.44 -11.42
CA PRO A 123 -17.70 18.68 -12.50
C PRO A 123 -16.23 18.35 -12.22
N LEU A 124 -15.49 19.27 -11.61
CA LEU A 124 -14.10 19.03 -11.18
C LEU A 124 -14.04 17.95 -10.10
N TYR A 125 -15.02 17.94 -9.17
CA TYR A 125 -15.15 16.88 -8.17
C TYR A 125 -15.35 15.50 -8.81
N ALA A 126 -16.27 15.41 -9.78
CA ALA A 126 -16.57 14.17 -10.47
C ALA A 126 -15.35 13.62 -11.25
N VAL A 127 -14.64 14.49 -11.99
CA VAL A 127 -13.46 14.06 -12.75
C VAL A 127 -12.36 13.49 -11.84
N ARG A 128 -12.10 14.12 -10.69
CA ARG A 128 -11.11 13.60 -9.74
C ARG A 128 -11.52 12.27 -9.12
N LEU A 129 -12.79 12.11 -8.78
CA LEU A 129 -13.30 10.83 -8.28
C LEU A 129 -13.16 9.72 -9.33
N ILE A 130 -13.52 10.01 -10.58
CA ILE A 130 -13.40 9.03 -11.67
C ILE A 130 -11.95 8.61 -11.85
N ARG A 131 -11.00 9.56 -11.79
CA ARG A 131 -9.56 9.25 -11.84
C ARG A 131 -9.11 8.37 -10.68
N TRP A 132 -9.50 8.72 -9.45
CA TRP A 132 -9.20 7.91 -8.27
C TRP A 132 -9.80 6.50 -8.38
N TRP A 133 -11.06 6.39 -8.79
CA TRP A 133 -11.76 5.12 -8.95
C TRP A 133 -11.12 4.25 -10.05
N SER A 134 -10.73 4.87 -11.16
CA SER A 134 -10.01 4.20 -12.25
C SER A 134 -8.68 3.62 -11.77
N MET A 135 -7.88 4.38 -11.00
CA MET A 135 -6.63 3.87 -10.41
C MET A 135 -6.89 2.73 -9.42
N ARG A 136 -7.91 2.87 -8.57
CA ARG A 136 -8.30 1.82 -7.62
C ARG A 136 -8.70 0.52 -8.31
N GLN A 137 -9.37 0.60 -9.46
CA GLN A 137 -9.75 -0.59 -10.23
C GLN A 137 -8.56 -1.23 -10.96
N ARG A 138 -7.62 -0.40 -11.43
CA ARG A 138 -6.46 -0.86 -12.19
C ARG A 138 -5.43 -1.58 -11.32
N PHE A 139 -5.14 -1.05 -10.13
CA PHE A 139 -4.11 -1.60 -9.26
C PHE A 139 -4.73 -2.36 -8.07
N GLU A 140 -4.54 -3.67 -8.02
CA GLU A 140 -5.04 -4.50 -6.93
C GLU A 140 -4.36 -4.15 -5.58
N ASN A 141 -3.08 -3.80 -5.61
CA ASN A 141 -2.31 -3.37 -4.44
C ASN A 141 -2.90 -2.11 -3.77
N LEU A 142 -3.53 -1.21 -4.54
CA LEU A 142 -4.22 -0.03 -3.96
C LEU A 142 -5.53 -0.40 -3.26
N ARG A 143 -6.13 -1.55 -3.59
CA ARG A 143 -7.35 -2.03 -2.93
C ARG A 143 -7.02 -2.76 -1.64
N ASN A 144 -6.02 -3.64 -1.69
CA ASN A 144 -5.56 -4.44 -0.58
C ASN A 144 -4.08 -4.12 -0.32
N PRO A 145 -3.77 -3.11 0.52
CA PRO A 145 -2.41 -2.69 0.75
C PRO A 145 -1.59 -3.85 1.27
N ASN A 146 -0.46 -4.11 0.63
CA ASN A 146 0.42 -5.19 1.02
C ASN A 146 1.55 -4.61 1.88
N SER A 147 1.66 -5.05 3.13
CA SER A 147 2.71 -4.62 4.05
C SER A 147 4.14 -4.88 3.54
N LEU A 148 4.31 -5.77 2.55
CA LEU A 148 5.59 -6.11 1.93
C LEU A 148 5.93 -5.28 0.69
N SER A 149 5.02 -4.41 0.22
CA SER A 149 5.24 -3.54 -0.94
C SER A 149 6.17 -2.38 -0.55
N PRO A 150 7.15 -2.02 -1.40
CA PRO A 150 7.98 -0.82 -1.17
C PRO A 150 7.14 0.47 -1.20
N PHE A 151 5.90 0.41 -1.70
CA PHE A 151 4.97 1.53 -1.79
C PHE A 151 3.88 1.52 -0.71
N VAL A 152 4.07 0.79 0.40
CA VAL A 152 3.04 0.64 1.45
C VAL A 152 2.51 1.97 2.00
N ASP A 153 3.38 2.97 2.23
CA ASP A 153 2.94 4.30 2.70
C ASP A 153 2.05 4.99 1.66
N LEU A 154 2.39 4.87 0.37
CA LEU A 154 1.59 5.44 -0.71
C LEU A 154 0.22 4.75 -0.81
N GLU A 155 0.17 3.42 -0.67
CA GLU A 155 -1.06 2.62 -0.68
C GLU A 155 -1.99 3.02 0.48
N LEU A 156 -1.44 3.19 1.70
CA LEU A 156 -2.20 3.63 2.87
C LEU A 156 -2.74 5.06 2.70
N ARG A 157 -1.91 5.99 2.22
CA ARG A 157 -2.36 7.36 1.93
C ARG A 157 -3.42 7.39 0.84
N PHE A 158 -3.32 6.53 -0.17
CA PHE A 158 -4.33 6.41 -1.23
C PHE A 158 -5.69 5.94 -0.68
N GLN A 159 -5.70 5.01 0.28
CA GLN A 159 -6.94 4.64 0.97
C GLN A 159 -7.52 5.80 1.80
N SER A 160 -6.67 6.56 2.51
CA SER A 160 -7.10 7.73 3.27
C SER A 160 -7.70 8.82 2.35
N ALA A 161 -7.11 9.02 1.17
CA ALA A 161 -7.61 9.94 0.15
C ALA A 161 -9.00 9.51 -0.35
N GLY A 162 -9.28 8.21 -0.42
CA GLY A 162 -10.60 7.68 -0.76
C GLY A 162 -11.70 8.20 0.16
N TRP A 163 -11.46 8.19 1.48
CA TRP A 163 -12.40 8.75 2.45
C TRP A 163 -12.61 10.26 2.26
N GLN A 164 -11.54 11.00 1.99
CA GLN A 164 -11.61 12.45 1.73
C GLN A 164 -12.44 12.78 0.49
N TYR A 165 -12.26 12.02 -0.61
CA TYR A 165 -13.05 12.17 -1.82
C TYR A 165 -14.52 11.84 -1.58
N CYS A 166 -14.81 10.70 -0.94
CA CYS A 166 -16.17 10.29 -0.61
C CYS A 166 -16.89 11.35 0.24
N PHE A 167 -16.24 11.83 1.31
CA PHE A 167 -16.80 12.88 2.17
C PHE A 167 -17.12 14.16 1.38
N SER A 168 -16.17 14.64 0.58
CA SER A 168 -16.33 15.88 -0.18
C SER A 168 -17.51 15.81 -1.16
N ILE A 169 -17.74 14.65 -1.78
CA ILE A 169 -18.87 14.43 -2.69
C ILE A 169 -20.19 14.37 -1.93
N SER A 170 -20.24 13.63 -0.81
CA SER A 170 -21.45 13.55 0.01
C SER A 170 -21.89 14.93 0.48
N VAL A 171 -20.94 15.77 0.90
CA VAL A 171 -21.18 17.17 1.26
C VAL A 171 -21.72 17.96 0.08
N GLY A 172 -21.11 17.86 -1.10
CA GLY A 172 -21.57 18.55 -2.31
C GLY A 172 -22.99 18.15 -2.72
N ILE A 173 -23.32 16.85 -2.65
CA ILE A 173 -24.68 16.34 -2.95
C ILE A 173 -25.69 16.89 -1.94
N LEU A 174 -25.38 16.86 -0.64
CA LEU A 174 -26.26 17.37 0.40
C LEU A 174 -26.54 18.87 0.23
N GLN A 175 -25.54 19.66 -0.18
CA GLN A 175 -25.71 21.08 -0.45
C GLN A 175 -26.60 21.33 -1.68
N ILE A 176 -26.39 20.59 -2.78
CA ILE A 176 -27.26 20.70 -3.96
C ILE A 176 -28.71 20.37 -3.57
N ALA A 177 -28.91 19.28 -2.81
CA ALA A 177 -30.24 18.91 -2.31
C ALA A 177 -30.86 20.01 -1.44
N PHE A 178 -30.07 20.65 -0.57
CA PHE A 178 -30.51 21.77 0.26
C PHE A 178 -30.90 23.01 -0.56
N VAL A 179 -30.13 23.37 -1.59
CA VAL A 179 -30.48 24.48 -2.50
C VAL A 179 -31.78 24.19 -3.23
N ILE A 180 -31.93 22.99 -3.79
CA ILE A 180 -33.17 22.57 -4.47
C ILE A 180 -34.35 22.64 -3.51
N PHE A 181 -34.20 22.10 -2.30
CA PHE A 181 -35.23 22.15 -1.26
C PHE A 181 -35.62 23.60 -0.90
N ALA A 182 -34.64 24.49 -0.72
CA ALA A 182 -34.89 25.89 -0.41
C ALA A 182 -35.66 26.60 -1.55
N ILE A 183 -35.32 26.33 -2.81
CA ILE A 183 -36.04 26.85 -3.98
C ILE A 183 -37.48 26.31 -4.01
N LEU A 184 -37.67 25.00 -3.83
CA LEU A 184 -38.99 24.38 -3.83
C LEU A 184 -39.87 24.86 -2.66
N SER A 185 -39.28 25.17 -1.50
CA SER A 185 -40.03 25.66 -0.32
C SER A 185 -40.55 27.10 -0.44
N ARG A 186 -40.05 27.87 -1.41
CA ARG A 186 -40.46 29.27 -1.64
C ARG A 186 -41.56 29.41 -2.69
N ASN A 187 -41.78 28.39 -3.51
CA ASN A 187 -42.82 28.33 -4.54
C ASN A 187 -44.07 27.64 -3.99
#